data_AF-A0A356WVZ5-F1
#
_entry.id   AF-A0A356WVZ5-F1
#
_cell.length_a   1.000
_cell.length_b   1.000
_cell.length_c   1.000
_cell.angle_alpha   90.00
_cell.angle_beta   90.00
_cell.angle_gamma   90.00
#
_symmetry.space_group_name_H-M   'P 1'
#
loop_
_entity.id
_entity.type
_entity.pdbx_description
1 polymer ?
#
loop_
_entity_poly.entity_id
_entity_poly.type
_entity_poly.pdbx_seq_one_letter_code
_entity_poly.pdbx_strand_id
1 'polypeptide(L)' 'MVSKNLEKAINEQVNAEFWSAYLYLSMSAHFANEGLMGFANWFKVQFQEEQ' A
#
# COMPACT_ATOMS: atom_id res chain seq x y z
N MET A 1 13.18 25.40 -4.47
CA MET A 1 12.51 24.30 -5.23
C MET A 1 13.48 23.12 -5.26
N VAL A 2 13.00 21.88 -5.12
CA VAL A 2 13.87 20.67 -5.15
C VAL A 2 14.47 20.44 -6.54
N SER A 3 15.56 19.67 -6.63
CA SER A 3 16.17 19.33 -7.92
C SER A 3 15.24 18.44 -8.76
N LYS A 4 15.38 18.49 -10.09
CA LYS A 4 14.56 17.66 -10.99
C LYS A 4 14.72 16.16 -10.77
N ASN A 5 15.91 15.72 -10.36
CA ASN A 5 16.15 14.32 -10.03
C ASN A 5 15.41 13.91 -8.75
N LEU A 6 15.43 14.76 -7.72
CA LEU A 6 14.73 14.49 -6.48
C LEU A 6 13.20 14.55 -6.67
N GLU A 7 12.70 15.52 -7.42
CA GLU A 7 11.28 15.62 -7.81
C GLU A 7 10.81 14.34 -8.52
N LYS A 8 11.60 13.83 -9.47
CA LYS A 8 11.30 12.58 -10.17
C LYS A 8 11.27 11.39 -9.21
N ALA A 9 12.27 11.23 -8.36
CA ALA A 9 12.34 10.13 -7.39
C ALA A 9 11.17 10.15 -6.40
N ILE A 10 10.77 11.34 -5.92
CA ILE A 10 9.59 11.49 -5.04
C ILE A 10 8.32 11.06 -5.77
N ASN A 11 8.12 11.48 -7.03
CA ASN A 11 6.94 11.07 -7.80
C ASN A 11 6.89 9.56 -8.05
N GLU A 12 8.04 8.93 -8.32
CA GLU A 12 8.15 7.48 -8.44
C GLU A 12 7.80 6.78 -7.13
N GLN A 13 8.30 7.30 -6.00
CA GLN A 13 7.99 6.76 -4.67
C GLN A 13 6.49 6.87 -4.34
N VAL A 14 5.87 8.02 -4.58
CA VAL A 14 4.42 8.21 -4.34
C VAL A 14 3.60 7.20 -5.13
N ASN A 15 3.98 6.92 -6.39
CA ASN A 15 3.30 5.89 -7.17
C ASN A 15 3.48 4.48 -6.58
N ALA A 16 4.70 4.17 -6.10
CA ALA A 16 4.99 2.91 -5.45
C ALA A 16 4.16 2.71 -4.16
N GLU A 17 4.03 3.74 -3.31
CA GLU A 17 3.20 3.63 -2.09
C GLU A 17 1.72 3.38 -2.42
N PHE A 18 1.16 4.07 -3.41
CA PHE A 18 -0.21 3.81 -3.84
C PHE A 18 -0.39 2.40 -4.39
N TRP A 19 0.59 1.89 -5.13
CA TRP A 19 0.55 0.51 -5.61
C TRP A 19 0.63 -0.49 -4.44
N SER A 20 1.50 -0.25 -3.46
CA SER A 20 1.61 -1.06 -2.24
C SER A 20 0.33 -1.05 -1.41
N ALA A 21 -0.31 0.11 -1.25
CA ALA A 21 -1.62 0.24 -0.61
C ALA A 21 -2.68 -0.61 -1.36
N TYR A 22 -2.76 -0.44 -2.69
CA TYR A 22 -3.33 -1.37 -3.67
C TYR A 22 -3.21 -2.85 -3.29
N LEU A 23 -1.97 -3.30 -3.21
CA LEU A 23 -1.63 -4.67 -2.94
C LEU A 23 -2.14 -5.12 -1.57
N TYR A 24 -1.88 -4.36 -0.50
CA TYR A 24 -2.31 -4.73 0.84
C TYR A 24 -3.82 -4.79 0.99
N LEU A 25 -4.57 -3.89 0.35
CA LEU A 25 -6.03 -3.97 0.34
C LEU A 25 -6.52 -5.25 -0.36
N SER A 26 -5.89 -5.63 -1.48
CA SER A 26 -6.21 -6.87 -2.18
C SER A 26 -5.93 -8.13 -1.35
N MET A 27 -4.81 -8.14 -0.61
CA MET A 27 -4.44 -9.23 0.30
C MET A 27 -5.40 -9.30 1.48
N SER A 28 -5.82 -8.15 2.02
CA SER A 28 -6.84 -8.09 3.06
C SER A 28 -8.15 -8.74 2.61
N ALA A 29 -8.62 -8.42 1.40
CA ALA A 29 -9.81 -9.02 0.82
C ALA A 29 -9.65 -10.54 0.58
N HIS A 30 -8.49 -10.98 0.08
CA HIS A 30 -8.17 -12.38 -0.12
C HIS A 30 -8.25 -13.19 1.18
N PHE A 31 -7.56 -12.75 2.24
CA PHE A 31 -7.57 -13.44 3.52
C PHE A 31 -8.93 -13.38 4.23
N ALA A 32 -9.71 -12.33 4.03
CA ALA A 32 -11.09 -12.29 4.52
C ALA A 32 -11.95 -13.37 3.85
N ASN A 33 -11.80 -13.57 2.54
CA ASN A 33 -12.51 -14.61 1.80
C ASN A 33 -12.11 -16.03 2.22
N GLU A 34 -10.85 -16.24 2.63
CA GLU A 34 -10.38 -17.52 3.18
C GLU A 34 -10.78 -17.75 4.65
N GLY A 35 -11.49 -16.79 5.28
CA GLY A 35 -11.88 -16.87 6.70
C GLY A 35 -10.75 -16.57 7.68
N LEU A 36 -9.60 -16.09 7.20
CA LEU A 36 -8.41 -15.77 7.97
C LEU A 36 -8.42 -14.30 8.44
N MET A 37 -9.41 -13.96 9.27
CA MET A 37 -9.72 -12.58 9.65
C MET A 37 -8.58 -11.82 10.36
N GLY A 38 -7.68 -12.51 11.05
CA GLY A 38 -6.50 -11.89 11.67
C GLY A 38 -5.53 -11.32 10.62
N PHE A 39 -5.23 -12.10 9.58
CA PHE A 39 -4.41 -11.65 8.44
C PHE A 39 -5.14 -10.56 7.66
N ALA A 40 -6.43 -10.73 7.41
CA ALA A 40 -7.24 -9.73 6.74
C ALA A 40 -7.15 -8.36 7.43
N ASN A 41 -7.28 -8.34 8.76
CA ASN A 41 -7.14 -7.11 9.55
C ASN A 41 -5.72 -6.55 9.48
N TRP A 42 -4.69 -7.40 9.60
CA TRP A 42 -3.30 -6.94 9.52
C TRP A 42 -3.01 -6.23 8.20
N PHE A 43 -3.36 -6.83 7.07
CA PHE A 43 -3.19 -6.20 5.75
C PHE A 43 -4.05 -4.94 5.56
N LYS A 44 -5.21 -4.86 6.23
CA LYS A 44 -6.03 -3.64 6.21
C LYS A 44 -5.36 -2.49 6.96
N VAL A 45 -4.67 -2.78 8.07
CA VAL A 45 -3.87 -1.78 8.78
C VAL A 45 -2.69 -1.33 7.93
N GLN A 46 -2.00 -2.26 7.24
CA GLN A 46 -0.91 -1.89 6.32
C GLN A 46 -1.40 -0.99 5.18
N PHE A 47 -2.56 -1.28 4.59
CA PHE A 47 -3.18 -0.38 3.62
C PHE A 47 -3.38 1.05 4.16
N GLN A 48 -3.75 1.20 5.44
CA GLN A 48 -3.92 2.51 6.06
C GLN A 48 -2.59 3.22 6.38
N GLU A 49 -1.51 2.47 6.58
CA GLU A 49 -0.17 3.05 6.79
C GLU A 49 0.44 3.59 5.49
N GLU A 50 0.16 2.94 4.35
CA GLU A 50 0.68 3.35 3.03
C GLU A 50 -0.18 4.41 2.30
N GLN A 51 -1.37 4.75 2.83
CA GLN A 51 -2.32 5.70 2.21
C GLN A 51 -2.04 7.16 2.58
#